data_AF-A0A9N9NYJ0-F1
#
_entry.id   AF-A0A9N9NYJ0-F1
#
_cell.length_a   1.000
_cell.length_b   1.000
_cell.length_c   1.000
_cell.angle_alpha   90.00
_cell.angle_beta   90.00
_cell.angle_gamma   90.00
#
_symmetry.space_group_name_H-M   'P 1'
#
loop_
_entity.id
_entity.type
_entity.pdbx_description
1 polymer ?
#
loop_
_entity_poly.entity_id
_entity_poly.type
_entity_poly.pdbx_seq_one_letter_code
_entity_poly.pdbx_strand_id
1 'polypeptide(L)'
;KSKSIVYGLLLPLIMESSKIGIPQLEVITRTIDGGLDDDSIVALLTELFSDSRTSASAIFLPFPLTLQSSSSPLPQHLTQWDDSMIEIVFTLINQNFQIEPSHTSASNQSQSIFSKLLFYLSSNIERLPKHPKLCQILMLLVTKHANSVMDKLEEIREIAEKSKAFIRKGVIGRVMYLVIERGKKE
;
A
#
# COMPACT_ATOMS: atom_id res chain seq x y z
N LYS A 1 -18.58 8.78 -3.28
CA LYS A 1 -18.41 9.50 -1.99
C LYS A 1 -17.03 9.23 -1.39
N SER A 2 -16.48 8.03 -1.50
CA SER A 2 -15.17 7.73 -0.90
C SER A 2 -13.98 8.28 -1.71
N LYS A 3 -14.11 8.43 -3.04
CA LYS A 3 -13.09 9.17 -3.84
C LYS A 3 -12.83 10.59 -3.34
N SER A 4 -13.87 11.35 -2.98
CA SER A 4 -13.68 12.69 -2.39
C SER A 4 -13.04 12.67 -1.00
N ILE A 5 -13.22 11.59 -0.24
CA ILE A 5 -12.54 11.38 1.06
C ILE A 5 -11.05 11.10 0.82
N VAL A 6 -10.72 10.29 -0.19
CA VAL A 6 -9.32 10.02 -0.56
C VAL A 6 -8.59 11.29 -0.96
N TYR A 7 -9.12 12.03 -1.94
CA TYR A 7 -8.43 13.21 -2.48
C TYR A 7 -8.58 14.47 -1.62
N GLY A 8 -9.69 14.61 -0.89
CA GLY A 8 -9.97 15.81 -0.08
C GLY A 8 -9.50 15.73 1.38
N LEU A 9 -9.23 14.53 1.90
CA LEU A 9 -8.82 14.34 3.30
C LEU A 9 -7.60 13.44 3.44
N LEU A 10 -7.66 12.19 2.97
CA LEU A 10 -6.61 11.21 3.26
C LEU A 10 -5.27 11.56 2.62
N LEU A 11 -5.25 11.88 1.32
CA LEU A 11 -4.01 12.23 0.63
C LEU A 11 -3.36 13.50 1.21
N PRO A 12 -4.07 14.62 1.42
CA PRO A 12 -3.49 15.79 2.09
C PRO A 12 -2.89 15.45 3.46
N LEU A 13 -3.64 14.71 4.30
CA LEU A 13 -3.13 14.32 5.61
C LEU A 13 -1.87 13.43 5.49
N ILE A 14 -1.84 12.45 4.59
CA ILE A 14 -0.71 11.53 4.52
C ILE A 14 0.52 12.16 3.84
N MET A 15 0.30 13.01 2.83
CA MET A 15 1.35 13.45 1.92
C MET A 15 1.89 14.86 2.18
N GLU A 16 1.09 15.77 2.74
CA GLU A 16 1.53 17.13 3.02
C GLU A 16 2.23 17.25 4.39
N SER A 17 2.08 16.22 5.23
CA SER A 17 2.69 16.19 6.55
C SER A 17 4.09 15.58 6.50
N SER A 18 5.09 16.28 7.05
CA SER A 18 6.45 15.74 7.22
C SER A 18 6.52 14.63 8.28
N LYS A 19 5.56 14.61 9.20
CA LYS A 19 5.38 13.58 10.22
C LYS A 19 3.90 13.47 10.57
N ILE A 20 3.38 12.25 10.60
CA ILE A 20 1.98 11.98 10.97
C ILE A 20 1.89 11.85 12.49
N GLY A 21 1.23 12.82 13.13
CA GLY A 21 0.99 12.80 14.58
C GLY A 21 -0.12 11.81 14.99
N ILE A 22 -0.19 11.46 16.28
CA ILE A 22 -1.19 10.50 16.80
C ILE A 22 -2.64 10.91 16.47
N PRO A 23 -3.07 12.18 16.66
CA PRO A 23 -4.46 12.55 16.34
C PRO A 23 -4.77 12.41 14.85
N GLN A 24 -3.79 12.72 14.02
CA GLN A 24 -3.91 12.62 12.57
C GLN A 24 -3.95 11.16 12.11
N LEU A 25 -3.11 10.31 12.70
CA LEU A 25 -3.12 8.88 12.46
C LEU A 25 -4.49 8.27 12.81
N GLU A 26 -5.07 8.65 13.94
CA GLU A 26 -6.42 8.19 14.34
C GLU A 26 -7.48 8.60 13.30
N VAL A 27 -7.45 9.84 12.81
CA VAL A 27 -8.38 10.28 11.76
C VAL A 27 -8.20 9.46 10.49
N ILE A 28 -6.96 9.22 10.07
CA ILE A 28 -6.66 8.43 8.85
C ILE A 28 -7.16 6.99 9.02
N THR A 29 -6.76 6.30 10.08
CA THR A 29 -7.09 4.88 10.30
C THR A 29 -8.59 4.68 10.48
N ARG A 30 -9.28 5.54 11.26
CA ARG A 30 -10.74 5.50 11.43
C ARG A 30 -11.50 5.75 10.14
N THR A 31 -10.97 6.63 9.29
CA THR A 31 -11.60 6.91 7.99
C THR A 31 -11.46 5.71 7.05
N ILE A 32 -10.31 5.02 7.07
CA ILE A 32 -10.10 3.80 6.28
C ILE A 32 -10.99 2.66 6.81
N ASP A 33 -11.01 2.44 8.14
CA ASP A 33 -11.84 1.42 8.80
C ASP A 33 -13.34 1.72 8.72
N GLY A 34 -13.72 2.99 8.47
CA GLY A 34 -15.08 3.41 8.22
C GLY A 34 -15.69 2.87 6.92
N GLY A 35 -14.89 2.19 6.08
CA GLY A 35 -15.36 1.50 4.89
C GLY A 35 -15.21 2.34 3.62
N LEU A 36 -13.96 2.48 3.15
CA LEU A 36 -13.71 2.96 1.78
C LEU A 36 -14.12 1.89 0.76
N ASP A 37 -14.70 2.32 -0.36
CA ASP A 37 -14.93 1.41 -1.50
C ASP A 37 -13.61 0.97 -2.16
N ASP A 38 -13.63 -0.19 -2.81
CA ASP A 38 -12.47 -0.83 -3.44
C ASP A 38 -11.71 0.13 -4.37
N ASP A 39 -12.44 0.82 -5.25
CA ASP A 39 -11.93 1.86 -6.14
C ASP A 39 -11.11 2.93 -5.40
N SER A 40 -11.59 3.34 -4.23
CA SER A 40 -10.97 4.39 -3.41
C SER A 40 -9.75 3.87 -2.66
N ILE A 41 -9.75 2.61 -2.22
CA ILE A 41 -8.57 1.96 -1.63
C ILE A 41 -7.48 1.81 -2.69
N VAL A 42 -7.85 1.32 -3.87
CA VAL A 42 -6.94 1.17 -5.01
C VAL A 42 -6.38 2.52 -5.45
N ALA A 43 -7.22 3.56 -5.53
CA ALA A 43 -6.76 4.92 -5.81
C ALA A 43 -5.77 5.38 -4.75
N LEU A 44 -6.08 5.26 -3.45
CA LEU A 44 -5.16 5.68 -2.40
C LEU A 44 -3.82 4.93 -2.46
N LEU A 45 -3.82 3.60 -2.63
CA LEU A 45 -2.59 2.82 -2.78
C LEU A 45 -1.79 3.23 -4.02
N THR A 46 -2.46 3.44 -5.15
CA THR A 46 -1.83 3.93 -6.39
C THR A 46 -1.15 5.26 -6.14
N GLU A 47 -1.81 6.15 -5.42
CA GLU A 47 -1.29 7.48 -5.17
C GLU A 47 -0.12 7.45 -4.16
N LEU A 48 -0.20 6.64 -3.11
CA LEU A 48 0.89 6.47 -2.14
C LEU A 48 2.17 5.89 -2.78
N PHE A 49 2.04 5.10 -3.84
CA PHE A 49 3.15 4.43 -4.51
C PHE A 49 3.38 4.91 -5.96
N SER A 50 2.85 6.07 -6.34
CA SER A 50 3.09 6.64 -7.67
C SER A 50 4.49 7.26 -7.75
N ASP A 51 5.23 6.93 -8.80
CA ASP A 51 6.58 7.47 -9.06
C ASP A 51 6.52 8.94 -9.53
N SER A 52 5.34 9.44 -9.93
CA SER A 52 5.19 10.66 -10.71
C SER A 52 4.75 11.89 -9.94
N ARG A 53 4.83 11.91 -8.59
CA ARG A 53 4.29 13.04 -7.82
C ARG A 53 5.28 14.20 -7.69
N THR A 54 5.47 14.91 -8.79
CA THR A 54 5.89 16.31 -8.77
C THR A 54 4.71 17.16 -8.31
N SER A 55 4.70 17.55 -7.04
CA SER A 55 3.98 18.72 -6.52
C SER A 55 2.47 18.82 -6.84
N ALA A 56 1.65 18.01 -6.19
CA ALA A 56 0.21 18.27 -6.10
C ALA A 56 -0.09 19.32 -5.01
N SER A 57 0.46 20.52 -5.17
CA SER A 57 0.04 21.73 -4.47
C SER A 57 -0.45 22.75 -5.50
N ALA A 58 -1.45 22.36 -6.30
CA ALA A 58 -2.01 23.22 -7.35
C ALA A 58 -3.51 22.99 -7.61
N ILE A 59 -4.24 22.41 -6.66
CA ILE A 59 -5.70 22.25 -6.79
C ILE A 59 -6.36 23.23 -5.82
N PHE A 60 -6.40 24.52 -6.18
CA PHE A 60 -7.44 25.50 -5.78
C PHE A 60 -7.24 26.89 -6.42
N LEU A 61 -6.75 26.99 -7.67
CA LEU A 61 -6.78 28.27 -8.40
C LEU A 61 -7.33 28.06 -9.83
N PRO A 62 -8.40 28.77 -10.23
CA PRO A 62 -8.98 28.68 -11.58
C PRO A 62 -8.20 29.54 -12.58
N PHE A 63 -6.87 29.47 -12.57
CA PHE A 63 -6.01 30.25 -13.48
C PHE A 63 -4.75 29.45 -13.84
N PRO A 64 -4.36 29.37 -15.12
CA PRO A 64 -3.15 28.68 -15.52
C PRO A 64 -1.95 29.60 -15.22
N LEU A 65 -1.39 29.51 -14.02
CA LEU A 65 -0.08 30.07 -13.71
C LEU A 65 0.94 28.95 -13.79
N THR A 66 1.80 29.03 -14.81
CA THR A 66 3.04 28.27 -14.95
C THR A 66 3.93 28.50 -13.72
N LEU A 67 3.78 27.68 -12.69
CA LEU A 67 4.64 27.64 -11.52
C LEU A 67 5.75 26.62 -11.78
N GLN A 68 6.99 27.11 -11.75
CA GLN A 68 8.21 26.31 -11.78
C GLN A 68 8.08 25.13 -10.82
N SER A 69 8.33 23.94 -11.35
CA SER A 69 8.38 22.67 -10.62
C SER A 69 9.49 22.72 -9.55
N SER A 70 9.17 23.21 -8.35
CA SER A 70 9.96 22.87 -7.18
C SER A 70 9.71 21.39 -6.91
N SER A 71 10.67 20.53 -7.27
CA SER A 71 10.69 19.13 -6.87
C SER A 71 10.90 19.07 -5.36
N SER A 72 9.83 19.25 -4.58
CA SER A 72 9.89 18.92 -3.16
C SER A 72 10.12 17.41 -3.05
N PRO A 73 11.16 16.95 -2.35
CA PRO A 73 11.40 15.53 -2.20
C PRO A 73 10.18 14.88 -1.54
N LEU A 74 9.80 13.68 -2.00
CA LEU A 74 8.74 12.90 -1.38
C LEU A 74 8.99 12.83 0.14
N PRO A 75 7.96 12.99 1.00
CA PRO A 75 8.12 12.82 2.43
C PRO A 75 8.84 11.49 2.74
N GLN A 76 9.84 11.56 3.62
CA GLN A 76 10.73 10.42 3.90
C GLN A 76 9.93 9.19 4.39
N HIS A 77 8.82 9.38 5.12
CA HIS A 77 7.96 8.31 5.61
C HIS A 77 7.28 7.50 4.51
N LEU A 78 7.19 8.00 3.27
CA LEU A 78 6.61 7.25 2.15
C LEU A 78 7.58 6.23 1.55
N THR A 79 8.89 6.47 1.66
CA THR A 79 9.93 5.55 1.17
C THR A 79 10.52 4.72 2.31
N GLN A 80 10.77 5.34 3.46
CA GLN A 80 11.23 4.71 4.69
C GLN A 80 10.10 4.79 5.73
N TRP A 81 9.23 3.79 5.73
CA TRP A 81 8.01 3.79 6.54
C TRP A 81 8.29 3.93 8.03
N ASP A 82 7.77 4.98 8.64
CA ASP A 82 7.68 5.10 10.08
C ASP A 82 6.49 4.31 10.63
N ASP A 83 6.33 4.27 11.96
CA ASP A 83 5.25 3.51 12.60
C ASP A 83 3.85 3.93 12.09
N SER A 84 3.68 5.22 11.80
CA SER A 84 2.44 5.78 11.25
C SER A 84 2.16 5.27 9.85
N MET A 85 3.14 5.31 8.94
CA MET A 85 2.98 4.79 7.58
C MET A 85 2.76 3.28 7.57
N ILE A 86 3.47 2.53 8.41
CA ILE A 86 3.26 1.09 8.57
C ILE A 86 1.82 0.82 9.00
N GLU A 87 1.28 1.60 9.93
CA GLU A 87 -0.09 1.44 10.39
C GLU A 87 -1.11 1.76 9.30
N ILE A 88 -0.92 2.85 8.55
CA ILE A 88 -1.81 3.22 7.44
C ILE A 88 -1.87 2.12 6.38
N VAL A 89 -0.70 1.60 5.95
CA VAL A 89 -0.64 0.51 4.98
C VAL A 89 -1.27 -0.76 5.56
N PHE A 90 -1.01 -1.07 6.83
CA PHE A 90 -1.64 -2.21 7.50
C PHE A 90 -3.16 -2.08 7.49
N THR A 91 -3.72 -0.92 7.87
CA THR A 91 -5.16 -0.67 7.88
C THR A 91 -5.77 -0.78 6.47
N LEU A 92 -5.07 -0.29 5.44
CA LEU A 92 -5.52 -0.40 4.04
C LEU A 92 -5.55 -1.86 3.57
N ILE A 93 -4.46 -2.60 3.77
CA ILE A 93 -4.37 -4.00 3.35
C ILE A 93 -5.28 -4.89 4.20
N ASN A 94 -5.60 -4.47 5.43
CA ASN A 94 -6.58 -5.14 6.25
C ASN A 94 -8.02 -4.91 5.79
N GLN A 95 -8.30 -4.03 4.82
CA GLN A 95 -9.62 -3.96 4.19
C GLN A 95 -9.84 -5.13 3.21
N ASN A 96 -11.10 -5.50 2.97
CA ASN A 96 -11.45 -6.53 1.99
C ASN A 96 -11.81 -5.88 0.66
N PHE A 97 -10.79 -5.53 -0.12
CA PHE A 97 -10.97 -4.95 -1.44
C PHE A 97 -10.51 -5.93 -2.52
N GLN A 98 -11.22 -5.94 -3.65
CA GLN A 98 -10.78 -6.63 -4.84
C GLN A 98 -10.06 -5.66 -5.75
N ILE A 99 -8.91 -6.08 -6.27
CA ILE A 99 -8.33 -5.41 -7.43
C ILE A 99 -8.87 -6.14 -8.65
N GLU A 100 -10.13 -5.86 -9.03
CA GLU A 100 -10.65 -6.40 -10.28
C GLU A 100 -9.81 -5.88 -11.46
N PRO A 101 -9.52 -6.72 -12.46
CA PRO A 101 -9.07 -6.27 -13.76
C PRO A 101 -10.27 -5.62 -14.48
N SER A 102 -10.66 -4.43 -14.06
CA SER A 102 -11.79 -3.75 -14.68
C SER A 102 -11.50 -3.49 -16.16
N HIS A 103 -12.45 -3.93 -16.99
CA HIS A 103 -12.42 -3.88 -18.45
C HIS A 103 -12.14 -2.47 -18.98
N THR A 104 -10.87 -2.13 -19.22
CA THR A 104 -10.37 -1.21 -20.25
C THR A 104 -8.92 -0.85 -19.91
N SER A 105 -7.92 -1.40 -20.61
CA SER A 105 -6.52 -0.91 -20.62
C SER A 105 -5.78 -0.77 -19.25
N ALA A 106 -6.41 -1.12 -18.13
CA ALA A 106 -5.95 -0.97 -16.75
C ALA A 106 -5.39 -2.25 -16.13
N SER A 107 -5.32 -3.37 -16.88
CA SER A 107 -4.74 -4.64 -16.41
C SER A 107 -3.27 -4.51 -16.00
N ASN A 108 -2.56 -3.52 -16.53
CA ASN A 108 -1.18 -3.22 -16.13
C ASN A 108 -1.11 -2.45 -14.81
N GLN A 109 -2.18 -1.74 -14.42
CA GLN A 109 -2.17 -0.87 -13.24
C GLN A 109 -2.37 -1.67 -11.95
N SER A 110 -3.26 -2.67 -11.95
CA SER A 110 -3.49 -3.56 -10.79
C SER A 110 -2.27 -4.38 -10.40
N GLN A 111 -1.63 -5.05 -11.38
CA GLN A 111 -0.37 -5.75 -11.16
C GLN A 111 0.75 -4.80 -10.75
N SER A 112 0.74 -3.55 -11.25
CA SER A 112 1.73 -2.55 -10.84
C SER A 112 1.61 -2.16 -9.37
N ILE A 113 0.40 -2.10 -8.81
CA ILE A 113 0.19 -1.66 -7.42
C ILE A 113 0.76 -2.68 -6.44
N PHE A 114 0.46 -3.97 -6.62
CA PHE A 114 1.04 -4.99 -5.74
C PHE A 114 2.55 -5.10 -5.91
N SER A 115 3.08 -5.03 -7.14
CA SER A 115 4.54 -5.00 -7.34
C SER A 115 5.20 -3.81 -6.65
N LYS A 116 4.60 -2.63 -6.70
CA LYS A 116 5.09 -1.44 -5.99
C LYS A 116 5.00 -1.62 -4.47
N LEU A 117 3.88 -2.12 -3.97
CA LEU A 117 3.72 -2.43 -2.55
C LEU A 117 4.78 -3.42 -2.07
N LEU A 118 5.04 -4.50 -2.83
CA LEU A 118 6.04 -5.50 -2.53
C LEU A 118 7.46 -4.92 -2.57
N PHE A 119 7.76 -4.04 -3.52
CA PHE A 119 9.02 -3.30 -3.55
C PHE A 119 9.23 -2.50 -2.25
N TYR A 120 8.26 -1.67 -1.84
CA TYR A 120 8.36 -0.90 -0.61
C TYR A 120 8.38 -1.77 0.65
N LEU A 121 7.61 -2.87 0.68
CA LEU A 121 7.64 -3.84 1.77
C LEU A 121 9.02 -4.49 1.89
N SER A 122 9.63 -4.89 0.78
CA SER A 122 10.97 -5.47 0.75
C SER A 122 11.98 -4.52 1.38
N SER A 123 12.04 -3.27 0.91
CA SER A 123 12.98 -2.27 1.43
C SER A 123 12.77 -1.99 2.92
N ASN A 124 11.51 -1.93 3.37
CA ASN A 124 11.20 -1.64 4.77
C ASN A 124 11.43 -2.84 5.69
N ILE A 125 11.24 -4.08 5.22
CA ILE A 125 11.58 -5.29 5.98
C ILE A 125 13.09 -5.44 6.11
N GLU A 126 13.87 -5.14 5.07
CA GLU A 126 15.34 -5.12 5.16
C GLU A 126 15.83 -4.12 6.21
N ARG A 127 15.23 -2.93 6.25
CA ARG A 127 15.54 -1.88 7.22
C ARG A 127 15.08 -2.23 8.64
N LEU A 128 13.88 -2.81 8.80
CA LEU A 128 13.24 -3.13 10.07
C LEU A 128 12.90 -4.63 10.18
N PRO A 129 13.88 -5.53 10.19
CA PRO A 129 13.65 -6.98 10.04
C PRO A 129 12.87 -7.61 11.20
N LYS A 130 12.80 -6.96 12.36
CA LYS A 130 12.06 -7.47 13.52
C LYS A 130 10.65 -6.87 13.65
N HIS A 131 10.24 -5.94 12.78
CA HIS A 131 8.96 -5.25 12.91
C HIS A 131 7.79 -6.18 12.59
N PRO A 132 6.90 -6.48 13.56
CA PRO A 132 5.87 -7.50 13.38
C PRO A 132 4.82 -7.10 12.35
N LYS A 133 4.40 -5.82 12.30
CA LYS A 133 3.34 -5.38 11.38
C LYS A 133 3.73 -5.49 9.90
N LEU A 134 5.01 -5.36 9.55
CA LEU A 134 5.46 -5.54 8.17
C LEU A 134 5.23 -7.00 7.70
N CYS A 135 5.52 -7.97 8.57
CA CYS A 135 5.17 -9.36 8.31
C CYS A 135 3.67 -9.65 8.38
N GLN A 136 2.91 -8.92 9.20
CA GLN A 136 1.45 -9.05 9.22
C GLN A 136 0.84 -8.55 7.90
N ILE A 137 1.39 -7.50 7.28
CA ILE A 137 0.97 -7.07 5.94
C ILE A 137 1.19 -8.20 4.94
N LEU A 138 2.38 -8.83 4.93
CA LEU A 138 2.63 -10.01 4.07
C LEU A 138 1.63 -11.15 4.36
N MET A 139 1.34 -11.41 5.64
CA MET A 139 0.36 -12.43 6.03
C MET A 139 -1.03 -12.11 5.48
N LEU A 140 -1.47 -10.84 5.53
CA LEU A 140 -2.74 -10.40 4.95
C LEU A 140 -2.76 -10.60 3.43
N LEU A 141 -1.65 -10.33 2.73
CA LEU A 141 -1.55 -10.57 1.29
C LEU A 141 -1.79 -12.05 0.95
N VAL A 142 -1.20 -12.99 1.69
CA VAL A 142 -1.31 -14.44 1.42
C VAL A 142 -2.52 -15.13 2.08
N THR A 143 -3.36 -14.37 2.79
CA THR A 143 -4.58 -14.90 3.41
C THR A 143 -5.80 -14.22 2.85
N LYS A 144 -5.91 -12.91 3.06
CA LYS A 144 -7.06 -12.10 2.66
C LYS A 144 -7.07 -11.79 1.18
N HIS A 145 -5.90 -11.47 0.62
CA HIS A 145 -5.74 -11.08 -0.79
C HIS A 145 -5.12 -12.16 -1.67
N ALA A 146 -5.18 -13.42 -1.24
CA ALA A 146 -4.44 -14.52 -1.85
C ALA A 146 -4.69 -14.63 -3.37
N ASN A 147 -5.95 -14.50 -3.79
CA ASN A 147 -6.35 -14.56 -5.20
C ASN A 147 -5.67 -13.48 -6.06
N SER A 148 -5.44 -12.30 -5.48
CA SER A 148 -4.87 -11.14 -6.18
C SER A 148 -3.35 -11.17 -6.26
N VAL A 149 -2.69 -12.07 -5.53
CA VAL A 149 -1.22 -12.19 -5.46
C VAL A 149 -0.70 -13.58 -5.84
N MET A 150 -1.53 -14.41 -6.48
CA MET A 150 -1.17 -15.79 -6.86
C MET A 150 0.07 -15.86 -7.78
N ASP A 151 0.29 -14.86 -8.61
CA ASP A 151 1.46 -14.70 -9.49
C ASP A 151 2.69 -14.10 -8.79
N LYS A 152 2.52 -13.59 -7.55
CA LYS A 152 3.56 -12.92 -6.75
C LYS A 152 4.01 -13.74 -5.53
N LEU A 153 3.56 -14.98 -5.40
CA LEU A 153 3.82 -15.80 -4.22
C LEU A 153 5.32 -16.02 -3.94
N GLU A 154 6.15 -16.23 -4.98
CA GLU A 154 7.60 -16.38 -4.79
C GLU A 154 8.25 -15.07 -4.34
N GLU A 155 7.86 -13.93 -4.92
CA GLU A 155 8.33 -12.61 -4.50
C GLU A 155 7.97 -12.33 -3.02
N ILE A 156 6.73 -12.65 -2.61
CA ILE A 156 6.29 -12.53 -1.21
C ILE A 156 7.13 -13.43 -0.29
N ARG A 157 7.44 -14.65 -0.72
CA ARG A 157 8.29 -15.57 0.04
C ARG A 157 9.70 -15.01 0.21
N GLU A 158 10.34 -14.55 -0.86
CA GLU A 158 11.67 -13.94 -0.80
C GLU A 158 11.71 -12.75 0.15
N ILE A 159 10.69 -11.89 0.10
CA ILE A 159 10.54 -10.76 1.02
C ILE A 159 10.38 -11.25 2.47
N ALA A 160 9.55 -12.26 2.70
CA ALA A 160 9.37 -12.86 4.02
C ALA A 160 10.69 -13.44 4.55
N GLU A 161 11.53 -14.01 3.69
CA GLU A 161 12.83 -14.58 4.08
C GLU A 161 13.82 -13.56 4.64
N LYS A 162 13.70 -12.29 4.23
CA LYS A 162 14.49 -11.16 4.76
C LYS A 162 14.08 -10.78 6.19
N SER A 163 12.88 -11.14 6.61
CA SER A 163 12.38 -10.85 7.96
C SER A 163 13.00 -11.75 9.04
N LYS A 164 13.08 -11.20 10.25
CA LYS A 164 13.43 -11.86 11.51
C LYS A 164 12.26 -11.86 12.50
N ALA A 165 11.08 -11.39 12.10
CA ALA A 165 9.87 -11.43 12.92
C ALA A 165 9.34 -12.87 13.06
N PHE A 166 8.74 -13.19 14.22
CA PHE A 166 8.19 -14.51 14.50
C PHE A 166 7.17 -14.99 13.44
N ILE A 167 6.33 -14.05 12.95
CA ILE A 167 5.24 -14.31 12.00
C ILE A 167 5.75 -14.77 10.62
N ARG A 168 7.03 -14.54 10.29
CA ARG A 168 7.65 -14.96 9.01
C ARG A 168 7.35 -16.42 8.66
N LYS A 169 7.46 -17.33 9.63
CA LYS A 169 7.22 -18.76 9.39
C LYS A 169 5.78 -19.03 8.94
N GLY A 170 4.82 -18.29 9.49
CA GLY A 170 3.42 -18.36 9.07
C GLY A 170 3.21 -17.89 7.64
N VAL A 171 3.86 -16.79 7.24
CA VAL A 171 3.82 -16.28 5.85
C VAL A 171 4.36 -17.32 4.88
N ILE A 172 5.56 -17.85 5.14
CA ILE A 172 6.20 -18.86 4.27
C ILE A 172 5.34 -20.12 4.19
N GLY A 173 4.83 -20.62 5.32
CA GLY A 173 3.95 -21.79 5.34
C GLY A 173 2.68 -21.58 4.53
N ARG A 174 2.09 -20.38 4.59
CA ARG A 174 0.90 -20.04 3.82
C ARG A 174 1.18 -19.92 2.31
N VAL A 175 2.32 -19.33 1.92
CA VAL A 175 2.77 -19.31 0.53
C VAL A 175 2.89 -20.73 -0.02
N MET A 176 3.59 -21.62 0.69
CA MET A 176 3.78 -23.01 0.27
C MET A 176 2.45 -23.74 0.10
N TYR A 177 1.51 -23.51 1.02
CA TYR A 177 0.15 -24.05 0.90
C TYR A 177 -0.55 -23.59 -0.38
N LEU A 178 -0.50 -22.28 -0.70
CA LEU A 178 -1.16 -21.73 -1.89
C LEU A 178 -0.53 -22.23 -3.20
N VAL A 179 0.80 -22.39 -3.23
CA VAL A 179 1.52 -22.97 -4.39
C VAL A 179 1.06 -24.41 -4.64
N ILE A 180 0.96 -25.23 -3.59
CA ILE A 180 0.47 -26.61 -3.68
C ILE A 180 -1.00 -26.65 -4.09
N GLU A 181 -1.83 -25.76 -3.55
CA GLU A 181 -3.25 -25.70 -3.88
C GLU A 181 -3.48 -25.35 -5.35
N ARG A 182 -2.70 -24.41 -5.90
CA ARG A 182 -2.75 -24.05 -7.32
C ARG A 182 -2.42 -25.23 -8.23
N GLY A 183 -1.34 -25.96 -7.94
CA GLY A 183 -0.93 -27.13 -8.74
C GLY A 183 -1.90 -28.32 -8.69
N LYS A 184 -2.90 -28.31 -7.80
CA LYS A 184 -3.98 -29.32 -7.77
C LYS A 184 -5.20 -28.95 -8.63
N LYS A 185 -5.31 -27.68 -9.03
CA LYS A 185 -6.43 -27.14 -9.81
C LYS A 185 -6.12 -27.04 -11.31
N GLU A 186 -4.84 -27.18 -11.68
CA GLU A 186 -4.33 -27.32 -13.05
C GLU A 186 -4.30 -28.80 -13.47
#